data_AF-A0A1Y1S9P3-F1
#
_entry.id   AF-A0A1Y1S9P3-F1
#
_cell.length_a   1.000
_cell.length_b   1.000
_cell.length_c   1.000
_cell.angle_alpha   90.00
_cell.angle_beta   90.00
_cell.angle_gamma   90.00
#
_symmetry.space_group_name_H-M   'P 1'
#
loop_
_entity.id
_entity.type
_entity.pdbx_description
1 polymer ?
#
loop_
_entity_poly.entity_id
_entity_poly.type
_entity_poly.pdbx_seq_one_letter_code
_entity_poly.pdbx_strand_id
1 'polypeptide(L)'
;MQAKNNENITTFCRINDKNKRTSPIRTSNNSITVGNKEYKVDFMLNKKSQSDVFEIFKECISTNVESGYNCTVFAYGQTGSGKTYTIQGEMNNEGLVLRTLRFLHTKYKNLKISFLEIYNEELVDLSQIDSTQLNLREDKSGCVLVDGINLLDSASFAESESFYLNGIVNRKTSSTSCNEKSSRSHSIFTVYLEQEIDLISDKVRIKTSKLTFVDLAGSERLKEVENEKANSTKIFKETTTINKSLMNLGIVVNCLEQRAARHVPYRDSKLTFLLKDSLGGNSKLCIIGNISLCNQPDTTNTLQFLERIKLITNNPTVNY
;
A
#
# COMPACT_ATOMS: atom_id res chain seq x y z
N MET A 1 13.46 -4.05 -27.34
CA MET A 1 12.24 -4.80 -26.93
C MET A 1 11.20 -3.77 -26.50
N GLN A 2 10.09 -3.65 -27.22
CA GLN A 2 8.99 -2.77 -26.81
C GLN A 2 8.41 -3.33 -25.50
N ALA A 3 8.39 -2.50 -24.45
CA ALA A 3 7.71 -2.85 -23.21
C ALA A 3 6.23 -3.12 -23.54
N LYS A 4 5.78 -4.36 -23.37
CA LYS A 4 4.34 -4.66 -23.35
C LYS A 4 3.73 -3.74 -22.30
N ASN A 5 2.76 -2.90 -22.69
CA ASN A 5 1.98 -2.12 -21.75
C ASN A 5 1.39 -3.07 -20.70
N ASN A 6 1.95 -3.05 -19.50
CA ASN A 6 1.45 -3.83 -18.39
C ASN A 6 0.24 -3.10 -17.81
N GLU A 7 -0.95 -3.51 -18.24
CA GLU A 7 -2.23 -2.93 -17.80
C GLU A 7 -2.60 -3.30 -16.36
N ASN A 8 -1.92 -4.29 -15.77
CA ASN A 8 -2.24 -4.81 -14.43
C ASN A 8 -1.46 -4.10 -13.31
N ILE A 9 -0.44 -3.31 -13.64
CA ILE A 9 0.30 -2.48 -12.68
C ILE A 9 0.24 -1.03 -13.16
N THR A 10 -0.35 -0.15 -12.37
CA THR A 10 -0.48 1.28 -12.67
C THR A 10 0.34 2.11 -11.68
N THR A 11 1.16 3.02 -12.20
CA THR A 11 2.06 3.87 -11.44
C THR A 11 1.57 5.31 -11.42
N PHE A 12 1.38 5.85 -10.22
CA PHE A 12 1.04 7.23 -9.96
C PHE A 12 2.21 7.90 -9.26
N CYS A 13 2.46 9.17 -9.55
CA CYS A 13 3.35 9.97 -8.72
C CYS A 13 2.63 11.18 -8.14
N ARG A 14 2.79 11.38 -6.83
CA ARG A 14 2.21 12.51 -6.10
C ARG A 14 3.32 13.30 -5.41
N ILE A 15 3.33 14.61 -5.66
CA ILE A 15 4.33 15.53 -5.13
C ILE A 15 3.76 16.24 -3.92
N ASN A 16 4.50 16.21 -2.81
CA ASN A 16 4.22 17.05 -1.66
C ASN A 16 4.96 18.40 -1.80
N ASP A 17 4.20 19.46 -2.12
CA ASP A 17 4.73 20.81 -2.39
C ASP A 17 4.70 21.73 -1.14
N LYS A 18 4.63 21.16 0.07
CA LYS A 18 4.61 21.96 1.32
C LYS A 18 5.89 22.79 1.52
N ASN A 19 6.99 22.48 0.82
CA ASN A 19 8.25 23.20 0.89
C ASN A 19 8.50 24.02 -0.39
N LYS A 20 8.17 25.32 -0.36
CA LYS A 20 8.35 26.31 -1.44
C LYS A 20 9.82 26.66 -1.76
N ARG A 21 10.74 25.71 -1.71
CA ARG A 21 12.12 25.94 -2.17
C ARG A 21 12.21 25.63 -3.66
N THR A 22 13.02 26.42 -4.38
CA THR A 22 13.40 26.15 -5.76
C THR A 22 14.07 24.78 -5.82
N SER A 23 13.33 23.79 -6.34
CA SER A 23 13.83 22.44 -6.55
C SER A 23 14.31 22.28 -7.99
N PRO A 24 15.39 21.54 -8.24
CA PRO A 24 15.81 21.19 -9.61
C PRO A 24 14.93 20.11 -10.24
N ILE A 25 13.88 19.64 -9.54
CA ILE A 25 12.93 18.67 -10.06
C ILE A 25 11.93 19.39 -10.98
N ARG A 26 11.88 18.98 -12.25
CA ARG A 26 10.93 19.50 -13.24
C ARG A 26 9.86 18.45 -13.51
N THR A 27 8.64 18.90 -13.73
CA THR A 27 7.51 18.01 -14.05
C THR A 27 6.89 18.43 -15.37
N SER A 28 6.54 17.46 -16.21
CA SER A 28 5.85 17.64 -17.49
C SER A 28 4.89 16.47 -17.69
N ASN A 29 3.63 16.69 -18.04
CA ASN A 29 2.59 15.66 -18.24
C ASN A 29 2.71 14.45 -17.30
N ASN A 30 3.35 13.36 -17.76
CA ASN A 30 3.54 12.08 -17.07
C ASN A 30 5.03 11.74 -16.78
N SER A 31 5.88 12.76 -16.75
CA SER A 31 7.32 12.66 -16.57
C SER A 31 7.85 13.62 -15.51
N ILE A 32 8.88 13.14 -14.81
CA ILE A 32 9.58 13.85 -13.74
C ILE A 32 11.06 13.83 -14.06
N THR A 33 11.69 14.99 -14.14
CA THR A 33 13.13 15.11 -14.38
C THR A 33 13.84 15.50 -13.10
N VAL A 34 14.82 14.69 -12.69
CA VAL A 34 15.69 14.97 -11.53
C VAL A 34 17.13 15.07 -12.04
N GLY A 35 17.72 16.27 -11.97
CA GLY A 35 19.00 16.54 -12.61
C GLY A 35 18.90 16.35 -14.13
N ASN A 36 19.65 15.38 -14.67
CA ASN A 36 19.67 15.05 -16.10
C ASN A 36 18.86 13.79 -16.46
N LYS A 37 18.26 13.11 -15.48
CA LYS A 37 17.48 11.87 -15.72
C LYS A 37 15.99 12.16 -15.68
N GLU A 38 15.30 11.74 -16.74
CA GLU A 38 13.84 11.73 -16.84
C GLU A 38 13.30 10.37 -16.39
N TYR A 39 12.21 10.40 -15.60
CA TYR A 39 11.45 9.25 -15.12
C TYR A 39 10.01 9.36 -15.63
N LYS A 40 9.43 8.25 -16.09
CA LYS A 40 8.06 8.21 -16.61
C LYS A 40 7.16 7.42 -15.66
N VAL A 41 5.94 7.90 -15.49
CA VAL A 41 4.87 7.22 -14.72
C VAL A 41 3.59 7.20 -15.56
N ASP A 42 2.63 6.35 -15.22
CA ASP A 42 1.36 6.31 -15.94
C ASP A 42 0.52 7.57 -15.70
N PHE A 43 0.56 8.11 -14.47
CA PHE A 43 -0.22 9.28 -14.10
C PHE A 43 0.49 10.19 -13.09
N MET A 44 0.43 11.49 -13.34
CA MET A 44 0.85 12.52 -12.38
C MET A 44 -0.34 13.05 -11.58
N LEU A 45 -0.21 12.98 -10.25
CA LEU A 45 -1.18 13.51 -9.28
C LEU A 45 -0.73 14.87 -8.71
N ASN A 46 0.13 15.59 -9.43
CA ASN A 46 0.64 16.88 -8.98
C ASN A 46 -0.50 17.91 -8.83
N LYS A 47 -0.53 18.63 -7.71
CA LYS A 47 -1.56 19.62 -7.36
C LYS A 47 -3.00 19.09 -7.32
N LYS A 48 -3.21 17.77 -7.33
CA LYS A 48 -4.52 17.14 -7.22
C LYS A 48 -4.95 17.08 -5.75
N SER A 49 -6.20 17.50 -5.48
CA SER A 49 -6.82 17.36 -4.17
C SER A 49 -7.06 15.88 -3.84
N GLN A 50 -7.39 15.55 -2.59
CA GLN A 50 -7.78 14.18 -2.22
C GLN A 50 -9.01 13.71 -3.00
N SER A 51 -9.94 14.63 -3.29
CA SER A 51 -11.12 14.32 -4.08
C SER A 51 -10.76 13.96 -5.52
N ASP A 52 -9.85 14.72 -6.15
CA ASP A 52 -9.41 14.43 -7.51
C ASP A 52 -8.65 13.09 -7.59
N VAL A 53 -7.78 12.82 -6.61
CA VAL A 53 -7.05 11.55 -6.52
C VAL A 53 -8.02 10.38 -6.35
N PHE A 54 -9.06 10.56 -5.54
CA PHE A 54 -10.09 9.55 -5.36
C PHE A 54 -10.91 9.32 -6.63
N GLU A 55 -11.34 10.35 -7.36
CA GLU A 55 -12.12 10.15 -8.59
C GLU A 55 -11.32 9.39 -9.66
N ILE A 56 -10.02 9.67 -9.79
CA ILE A 56 -9.13 8.87 -10.67
C ILE A 56 -9.06 7.42 -10.19
N PHE A 57 -8.92 7.20 -8.88
CA PHE A 57 -8.82 5.85 -8.32
C PHE A 57 -10.14 5.05 -8.38
N LYS A 58 -11.27 5.74 -8.26
CA LYS A 58 -12.62 5.18 -8.27
C LYS A 58 -12.97 4.49 -9.58
N GLU A 59 -12.46 4.97 -10.71
CA GLU A 59 -12.57 4.27 -11.98
C GLU A 59 -11.88 2.91 -11.92
N CYS A 60 -10.68 2.83 -11.31
CA CYS A 60 -9.99 1.57 -11.08
C CYS A 60 -10.77 0.64 -10.13
N ILE A 61 -11.40 1.16 -9.07
CA ILE A 61 -12.24 0.36 -8.17
C ILE A 61 -13.44 -0.23 -8.93
N SER A 62 -14.21 0.62 -9.60
CA SER A 62 -15.48 0.25 -10.25
C SER A 62 -15.26 -0.76 -11.37
N THR A 63 -14.16 -0.65 -12.10
CA THR A 63 -13.85 -1.56 -13.21
C THR A 63 -13.30 -2.91 -12.74
N ASN A 64 -12.62 -2.96 -11.59
CA ASN A 64 -11.85 -4.13 -11.18
C ASN A 64 -12.44 -4.85 -9.97
N VAL A 65 -12.60 -4.15 -8.84
CA VAL A 65 -13.08 -4.75 -7.58
C VAL A 65 -14.50 -5.27 -7.76
N GLU A 66 -15.40 -4.44 -8.31
CA GLU A 66 -16.79 -4.83 -8.58
C GLU A 66 -16.90 -5.93 -9.66
N SER A 67 -15.86 -6.12 -10.47
CA SER A 67 -15.74 -7.19 -11.46
C SER A 67 -15.15 -8.48 -10.89
N GLY A 68 -14.78 -8.51 -9.60
CA GLY A 68 -14.25 -9.70 -8.91
C GLY A 68 -12.73 -9.83 -8.96
N TYR A 69 -12.00 -8.78 -9.35
CA TYR A 69 -10.53 -8.80 -9.30
C TYR A 69 -10.03 -8.32 -7.94
N ASN A 70 -9.01 -9.00 -7.43
CA ASN A 70 -8.24 -8.46 -6.30
C ASN A 70 -7.48 -7.21 -6.76
N CYS A 71 -7.43 -6.21 -5.89
CA CYS A 71 -6.77 -4.94 -6.13
C CYS A 71 -5.91 -4.56 -4.92
N THR A 72 -4.77 -3.95 -5.18
CA THR A 72 -3.90 -3.43 -4.12
C THR A 72 -3.45 -2.02 -4.45
N VAL A 73 -3.46 -1.14 -3.45
CA VAL A 73 -2.96 0.23 -3.53
C VAL A 73 -1.77 0.39 -2.60
N PHE A 74 -0.62 0.77 -3.14
CA PHE A 74 0.57 1.12 -2.37
C PHE A 74 0.74 2.64 -2.30
N ALA A 75 1.04 3.15 -1.12
CA ALA A 75 1.74 4.43 -0.99
C ALA A 75 3.20 4.15 -0.61
N TYR A 76 4.13 4.60 -1.45
CA TYR A 76 5.56 4.37 -1.29
C TYR A 76 6.34 5.68 -1.42
N GLY A 77 7.44 5.81 -0.69
CA GLY A 77 8.27 7.02 -0.66
C GLY A 77 8.85 7.31 0.71
N GLN A 78 9.66 8.36 0.81
CA GLN A 78 10.31 8.73 2.07
C GLN A 78 9.33 9.20 3.14
N THR A 79 9.76 9.25 4.40
CA THR A 79 9.04 9.92 5.49
C THR A 79 8.80 11.39 5.15
N GLY A 80 7.59 11.86 5.48
CA GLY A 80 7.13 13.20 5.15
C GLY A 80 6.71 13.43 3.69
N SER A 81 6.83 12.44 2.80
CA SER A 81 6.41 12.61 1.39
C SER A 81 4.90 12.59 1.16
N GLY A 82 4.11 12.26 2.19
CA GLY A 82 2.64 12.30 2.13
C GLY A 82 1.96 10.96 1.82
N LYS A 83 2.61 9.83 2.13
CA LYS A 83 2.03 8.48 2.04
C LYS A 83 0.76 8.33 2.88
N THR A 84 0.88 8.51 4.20
CA THR A 84 -0.24 8.49 5.14
C THR A 84 -1.29 9.54 4.79
N TYR A 85 -0.89 10.75 4.38
CA TYR A 85 -1.83 11.74 3.87
C TYR A 85 -2.63 11.20 2.68
N THR A 86 -2.01 10.51 1.73
CA THR A 86 -2.72 9.97 0.56
C THR A 86 -3.69 8.84 0.91
N ILE A 87 -3.26 7.89 1.76
CA ILE A 87 -4.07 6.72 2.12
C ILE A 87 -5.16 7.09 3.14
N GLN A 88 -4.75 7.70 4.26
CA GLN A 88 -5.61 8.01 5.40
C GLN A 88 -6.24 9.41 5.29
N GLY A 89 -5.44 10.41 4.94
CA GLY A 89 -5.86 11.82 4.96
C GLY A 89 -5.78 12.48 6.33
N GLU A 90 -6.46 13.62 6.43
CA GLU A 90 -6.58 14.44 7.65
C GLU A 90 -8.07 14.57 8.04
N MET A 91 -8.36 15.02 9.26
CA MET A 91 -9.73 15.06 9.81
C MET A 91 -10.74 15.79 8.91
N ASN A 92 -10.33 16.87 8.26
CA ASN A 92 -11.18 17.66 7.36
C ASN A 92 -10.90 17.37 5.87
N ASN A 93 -10.06 16.37 5.58
CA ASN A 93 -9.65 16.05 4.22
C ASN A 93 -9.28 14.57 4.11
N GLU A 94 -10.33 13.75 4.08
CA GLU A 94 -10.27 12.29 3.99
C GLU A 94 -9.38 11.83 2.82
N GLY A 95 -8.60 10.78 3.07
CA GLY A 95 -7.80 10.09 2.06
C GLY A 95 -8.58 9.04 1.30
N LEU A 96 -7.84 8.17 0.60
CA LEU A 96 -8.42 7.15 -0.26
C LEU A 96 -9.30 6.14 0.49
N VAL A 97 -8.95 5.74 1.71
CA VAL A 97 -9.67 4.68 2.43
C VAL A 97 -11.10 5.09 2.76
N LEU A 98 -11.29 6.20 3.48
CA LEU A 98 -12.65 6.65 3.88
C LEU A 98 -13.51 7.01 2.67
N ARG A 99 -12.94 7.66 1.64
CA ARG A 99 -13.65 7.95 0.39
C ARG A 99 -14.10 6.69 -0.34
N THR A 100 -13.26 5.64 -0.33
CA THR A 100 -13.59 4.35 -0.91
C THR A 100 -14.71 3.65 -0.14
N LEU A 101 -14.61 3.59 1.19
CA LEU A 101 -15.66 3.02 2.03
C LEU A 101 -17.00 3.72 1.80
N ARG A 102 -16.98 5.06 1.77
CA ARG A 102 -18.17 5.88 1.49
C ARG A 102 -18.80 5.52 0.15
N PHE A 103 -17.99 5.39 -0.89
CA PHE A 103 -18.45 5.00 -2.21
C PHE A 103 -19.01 3.59 -2.25
N LEU A 104 -18.30 2.60 -1.70
CA LEU A 104 -18.75 1.20 -1.72
C LEU A 104 -20.07 1.02 -0.95
N HIS A 105 -20.24 1.70 0.18
CA HIS A 105 -21.50 1.69 0.95
C HIS A 105 -22.69 2.36 0.24
N THR A 106 -22.47 3.10 -0.86
CA THR A 106 -23.58 3.57 -1.71
C THR A 106 -24.17 2.46 -2.59
N LYS A 107 -23.42 1.36 -2.78
CA LYS A 107 -23.78 0.27 -3.69
C LYS A 107 -23.98 -1.07 -2.98
N TYR A 108 -23.22 -1.31 -1.92
CA TYR A 108 -23.16 -2.59 -1.22
C TYR A 108 -23.59 -2.40 0.24
N LYS A 109 -24.47 -3.29 0.71
CA LYS A 109 -24.96 -3.23 2.08
C LYS A 109 -23.93 -3.72 3.09
N ASN A 110 -23.27 -4.84 2.78
CA ASN A 110 -22.33 -5.48 3.70
C ASN A 110 -20.94 -5.47 3.08
N LEU A 111 -19.97 -4.97 3.84
CA LEU A 111 -18.55 -5.05 3.53
C LEU A 111 -17.84 -5.73 4.68
N LYS A 112 -16.95 -6.68 4.38
CA LYS A 112 -16.04 -7.25 5.36
C LYS A 112 -14.77 -6.41 5.39
N ILE A 113 -14.31 -6.00 6.56
CA ILE A 113 -13.08 -5.18 6.68
C ILE A 113 -12.14 -5.69 7.77
N SER A 114 -10.84 -5.51 7.54
CA SER A 114 -9.78 -5.81 8.52
C SER A 114 -8.70 -4.73 8.51
N PHE A 115 -8.04 -4.50 9.65
CA PHE A 115 -6.95 -3.53 9.74
C PHE A 115 -5.74 -4.10 10.49
N LEU A 116 -4.61 -4.17 9.80
CA LEU A 116 -3.38 -4.78 10.27
C LEU A 116 -2.24 -3.75 10.31
N GLU A 117 -1.40 -3.81 11.34
CA GLU A 117 -0.09 -3.18 11.38
C GLU A 117 1.00 -4.26 11.30
N ILE A 118 2.04 -4.01 10.51
CA ILE A 118 3.31 -4.75 10.57
C ILE A 118 4.35 -3.80 11.16
N TYR A 119 4.85 -4.16 12.33
CA TYR A 119 5.86 -3.38 13.05
C TYR A 119 6.91 -4.33 13.62
N ASN A 120 8.18 -4.09 13.27
CA ASN A 120 9.30 -4.93 13.71
C ASN A 120 9.09 -6.44 13.39
N GLU A 121 8.56 -6.76 12.20
CA GLU A 121 8.19 -8.13 11.76
C GLU A 121 7.12 -8.84 12.61
N GLU A 122 6.48 -8.12 13.53
CA GLU A 122 5.30 -8.59 14.27
C GLU A 122 4.03 -8.09 13.60
N LEU A 123 2.99 -8.91 13.66
CA LEU A 123 1.66 -8.64 13.14
C LEU A 123 0.77 -8.18 14.28
N VAL A 124 0.13 -7.03 14.14
CA VAL A 124 -0.76 -6.46 15.15
C VAL A 124 -2.11 -6.15 14.53
N ASP A 125 -3.18 -6.72 15.07
CA ASP A 125 -4.54 -6.33 14.69
C ASP A 125 -4.83 -4.94 15.26
N LEU A 126 -5.10 -3.96 14.40
CA LEU A 126 -5.39 -2.60 14.84
C LEU A 126 -6.83 -2.43 15.33
N SER A 127 -7.71 -3.40 15.11
CA SER A 127 -9.11 -3.33 15.55
C SER A 127 -9.31 -3.75 17.01
N GLN A 128 -8.34 -4.44 17.60
CA GLN A 128 -8.42 -4.94 18.97
C GLN A 128 -7.16 -4.51 19.76
N ILE A 129 -7.34 -4.24 21.05
CA ILE A 129 -6.22 -3.87 21.94
C ILE A 129 -5.54 -5.14 22.48
N ASP A 130 -6.28 -6.22 22.65
CA ASP A 130 -5.76 -7.51 23.10
C ASP A 130 -5.25 -8.33 21.90
N SER A 131 -3.96 -8.61 21.89
CA SER A 131 -3.28 -9.26 20.77
C SER A 131 -3.64 -10.75 20.70
N THR A 132 -4.45 -11.13 19.73
CA THR A 132 -4.48 -12.51 19.23
C THR A 132 -3.17 -12.80 18.49
N GLN A 133 -2.67 -14.03 18.58
CA GLN A 133 -1.49 -14.42 17.82
C GLN A 133 -1.84 -14.52 16.33
N LEU A 134 -1.41 -13.54 15.55
CA LEU A 134 -1.63 -13.50 14.12
C LEU A 134 -0.57 -14.30 13.36
N ASN A 135 -0.99 -15.06 12.35
CA ASN A 135 -0.09 -15.83 11.50
C ASN A 135 -0.41 -15.65 10.02
N LEU A 136 0.62 -15.66 9.17
CA LEU A 136 0.43 -15.64 7.72
C LEU A 136 0.34 -17.06 7.19
N ARG A 137 -0.72 -17.36 6.45
CA ARG A 137 -0.93 -18.64 5.79
C ARG A 137 -1.18 -18.45 4.31
N GLU A 138 -0.66 -19.38 3.52
CA GLU A 138 -0.97 -19.47 2.09
C GLU A 138 -2.10 -20.48 1.89
N ASP A 139 -3.14 -20.10 1.15
CA ASP A 139 -4.21 -21.01 0.78
C ASP A 139 -3.85 -21.87 -0.44
N LYS A 140 -4.78 -22.73 -0.88
CA LYS A 140 -4.58 -23.61 -2.05
C LYS A 140 -4.45 -22.84 -3.37
N SER A 141 -4.96 -21.61 -3.44
CA SER A 141 -4.86 -20.74 -4.61
C SER A 141 -3.54 -19.96 -4.64
N GLY A 142 -2.74 -20.06 -3.58
CA GLY A 142 -1.49 -19.32 -3.41
C GLY A 142 -1.69 -17.93 -2.80
N CYS A 143 -2.93 -17.58 -2.43
CA CYS A 143 -3.32 -16.33 -1.79
C CYS A 143 -2.88 -16.32 -0.34
N VAL A 144 -2.32 -15.19 0.12
CA VAL A 144 -1.86 -15.05 1.51
C VAL A 144 -2.96 -14.44 2.38
N LEU A 145 -3.29 -15.17 3.45
CA LEU A 145 -4.31 -14.86 4.45
C LEU A 145 -3.65 -14.63 5.81
N VAL A 146 -4.33 -13.89 6.67
CA VAL A 146 -3.91 -13.62 8.05
C VAL A 146 -4.84 -14.40 8.99
N ASP A 147 -4.36 -15.51 9.52
CA ASP A 147 -5.09 -16.30 10.50
C ASP A 147 -5.15 -15.55 11.84
N GLY A 148 -6.34 -15.51 12.45
CA GLY A 148 -6.57 -14.84 13.73
C GLY A 148 -6.89 -13.35 13.65
N ILE A 149 -6.90 -12.76 12.44
CA ILE A 149 -7.30 -11.36 12.26
C ILE A 149 -8.80 -11.20 12.44
N ASN A 150 -9.21 -10.14 13.12
CA ASN A 150 -10.60 -9.78 13.28
C ASN A 150 -11.16 -9.22 11.96
N LEU A 151 -12.27 -9.81 11.51
CA LEU A 151 -13.04 -9.36 10.35
C LEU A 151 -14.34 -8.74 10.85
N LEU A 152 -14.54 -7.46 10.57
CA LEU A 152 -15.80 -6.80 10.86
C LEU A 152 -16.72 -6.90 9.64
N ASP A 153 -17.88 -7.54 9.80
CA ASP A 153 -19.00 -7.47 8.87
C ASP A 153 -19.73 -6.14 9.08
N SER A 154 -19.41 -5.14 8.25
CA SER A 154 -19.96 -3.80 8.39
C SER A 154 -21.14 -3.57 7.45
N ALA A 155 -22.27 -3.15 8.02
CA ALA A 155 -23.53 -2.90 7.30
C ALA A 155 -23.74 -1.42 6.90
N SER A 156 -22.82 -0.53 7.28
CA SER A 156 -22.94 0.90 6.99
C SER A 156 -21.59 1.62 6.97
N PHE A 157 -21.55 2.77 6.28
CA PHE A 157 -20.37 3.63 6.26
C PHE A 157 -19.93 4.07 7.66
N ALA A 158 -20.86 4.44 8.55
CA ALA A 158 -20.54 4.95 9.88
C ALA A 158 -19.82 3.90 10.74
N GLU A 159 -20.21 2.64 10.62
CA GLU A 159 -19.55 1.52 11.32
C GLU A 159 -18.14 1.27 10.76
N SER A 160 -18.00 1.23 9.43
CA SER A 160 -16.70 1.09 8.78
C SER A 160 -15.74 2.26 9.10
N GLU A 161 -16.27 3.48 9.13
CA GLU A 161 -15.53 4.68 9.51
C GLU A 161 -15.05 4.61 10.97
N SER A 162 -15.95 4.27 11.89
CA SER A 162 -15.60 4.09 13.30
C SER A 162 -14.52 3.03 13.50
N PHE A 163 -14.65 1.87 12.85
CA PHE A 163 -13.64 0.81 12.88
C PHE A 163 -12.27 1.30 12.38
N TYR A 164 -12.24 1.99 11.25
CA TYR A 164 -11.00 2.50 10.67
C TYR A 164 -10.35 3.59 11.55
N LEU A 165 -11.15 4.54 12.06
CA LEU A 165 -10.66 5.61 12.93
C LEU A 165 -10.16 5.08 14.27
N ASN A 166 -10.83 4.09 14.86
CA ASN A 166 -10.35 3.42 16.07
C ASN A 166 -9.00 2.72 15.82
N GLY A 167 -8.83 2.05 14.68
CA GLY A 167 -7.55 1.45 14.34
C GLY A 167 -6.42 2.47 14.13
N ILE A 168 -6.73 3.66 13.60
CA ILE A 168 -5.78 4.77 13.54
C ILE A 168 -5.38 5.23 14.94
N VAL A 169 -6.34 5.32 15.87
CA VAL A 169 -6.05 5.68 17.26
C VAL A 169 -5.18 4.63 17.92
N ASN A 170 -5.49 3.34 17.76
CA ASN A 170 -4.69 2.23 18.30
C ASN A 170 -3.26 2.21 17.75
N ARG A 171 -3.10 2.52 16.45
CA ARG A 171 -1.78 2.70 15.83
C ARG A 171 -0.98 3.84 16.48
N LYS A 172 -1.65 4.92 16.90
CA LYS A 172 -1.02 6.06 17.61
C LYS A 172 -0.74 5.75 19.08
N THR A 173 -1.67 5.15 19.82
CA THR A 173 -1.51 4.90 21.26
C THR A 173 -0.45 3.84 21.58
N SER A 174 -0.22 2.89 20.67
CA SER A 174 0.91 1.95 20.74
C SER A 174 2.29 2.60 20.55
N SER A 175 2.35 3.89 20.24
CA SER A 175 3.59 4.68 20.25
C SER A 175 3.77 5.37 21.61
N THR A 176 4.36 4.66 22.57
CA THR A 176 4.80 5.29 23.82
C THR A 176 5.93 6.29 23.54
N SER A 177 5.85 7.45 24.20
CA SER A 177 6.83 8.54 24.33
C SER A 177 8.13 8.43 23.50
N CYS A 178 8.28 9.37 22.54
CA CYS A 178 9.49 9.76 21.79
C CYS A 178 9.72 9.25 20.36
N ASN A 179 8.86 8.42 19.75
CA ASN A 179 9.08 7.99 18.35
C ASN A 179 7.82 8.13 17.47
N GLU A 180 7.97 8.79 16.32
CA GLU A 180 6.95 8.91 15.27
C GLU A 180 6.74 7.54 14.58
N LYS A 181 6.08 6.60 15.26
CA LYS A 181 5.88 5.19 14.86
C LYS A 181 5.23 5.03 13.48
N SER A 182 4.44 6.01 13.02
CA SER A 182 3.81 6.01 11.68
C SER A 182 4.83 5.99 10.54
N SER A 183 6.03 6.55 10.73
CA SER A 183 7.13 6.48 9.74
C SER A 183 7.81 5.11 9.69
N ARG A 184 7.53 4.26 10.67
CA ARG A 184 8.27 3.06 11.04
C ARG A 184 7.44 1.78 11.05
N SER A 185 6.16 1.85 10.72
CA SER A 185 5.29 0.69 10.59
C SER A 185 4.53 0.72 9.27
N HIS A 186 4.18 -0.46 8.76
CA HIS A 186 3.31 -0.58 7.59
C HIS A 186 1.89 -0.80 8.08
N SER A 187 0.93 -0.06 7.54
CA SER A 187 -0.49 -0.31 7.83
C SER A 187 -1.20 -0.83 6.60
N ILE A 188 -1.96 -1.91 6.79
CA ILE A 188 -2.66 -2.64 5.74
C ILE A 188 -4.13 -2.69 6.11
N PHE A 189 -4.95 -1.91 5.40
CA PHE A 189 -6.40 -1.94 5.53
C PHE A 189 -6.98 -2.70 4.34
N THR A 190 -7.83 -3.70 4.61
CA THR A 190 -8.40 -4.54 3.55
C THR A 190 -9.91 -4.51 3.62
N VAL A 191 -10.53 -4.33 2.46
CA VAL A 191 -11.97 -4.46 2.23
C VAL A 191 -12.20 -5.71 1.39
N TYR A 192 -13.07 -6.59 1.85
CA TYR A 192 -13.51 -7.78 1.14
C TYR A 192 -14.94 -7.57 0.68
N LEU A 193 -15.17 -7.80 -0.61
CA LEU A 193 -16.48 -7.66 -1.24
C LEU A 193 -16.91 -9.03 -1.77
N GLU A 194 -18.06 -9.49 -1.29
CA GLU A 194 -18.74 -10.71 -1.75
C GLU A 194 -20.01 -10.30 -2.50
N GLN A 195 -20.20 -10.86 -3.69
CA GLN A 195 -21.33 -10.57 -4.55
C GLN A 195 -21.96 -11.88 -5.01
N GLU A 196 -23.22 -12.08 -4.71
CA GLU A 196 -24.00 -13.17 -5.30
C GLU A 196 -24.27 -12.84 -6.78
N ILE A 197 -23.94 -13.77 -7.67
CA ILE A 197 -24.25 -13.70 -9.09
C ILE A 197 -25.34 -14.72 -9.40
N ASP A 198 -26.35 -14.29 -10.15
CA ASP A 198 -27.48 -15.11 -10.58
C ASP A 198 -27.09 -16.36 -11.38
N LEU A 199 -27.98 -17.33 -11.26
CA LEU A 199 -27.85 -18.74 -11.56
C LEU A 199 -27.80 -19.00 -13.08
N ILE A 200 -26.62 -19.26 -13.62
CA ILE A 200 -26.55 -20.18 -14.77
C ILE A 200 -26.56 -21.58 -14.14
N SER A 201 -27.73 -22.22 -14.02
CA SER A 201 -27.98 -23.59 -13.52
C SER A 201 -28.29 -23.84 -12.03
N ASP A 202 -29.23 -23.11 -11.41
CA ASP A 202 -29.72 -23.36 -10.03
C ASP A 202 -28.65 -23.41 -8.90
N LYS A 203 -27.42 -22.97 -9.17
CA LYS A 203 -26.33 -22.83 -8.17
C LYS A 203 -25.90 -21.38 -8.01
N VAL A 204 -26.07 -20.82 -6.81
CA VAL A 204 -25.62 -19.46 -6.48
C VAL A 204 -24.09 -19.44 -6.59
N ARG A 205 -23.56 -18.56 -7.44
CA ARG A 205 -22.11 -18.37 -7.58
C ARG A 205 -21.73 -17.10 -6.85
N ILE A 206 -20.75 -17.18 -5.95
CA ILE A 206 -20.32 -16.03 -5.15
C ILE A 206 -19.04 -15.48 -5.75
N LYS A 207 -19.12 -14.31 -6.37
CA LYS A 207 -17.93 -13.58 -6.80
C LYS A 207 -17.32 -12.85 -5.62
N THR A 208 -16.01 -12.96 -5.46
CA THR A 208 -15.29 -12.35 -4.36
C THR A 208 -14.18 -11.43 -4.87
N SER A 209 -13.87 -10.38 -4.11
CA SER A 209 -12.71 -9.53 -4.39
C SER A 209 -12.14 -8.95 -3.11
N LYS A 210 -10.82 -8.75 -3.12
CA LYS A 210 -10.05 -8.14 -2.03
C LYS A 210 -9.47 -6.81 -2.51
N LEU A 211 -9.82 -5.70 -1.85
CA LEU A 211 -9.20 -4.39 -2.05
C LEU A 211 -8.33 -4.05 -0.84
N THR A 212 -7.01 -4.01 -1.06
CA THR A 212 -6.02 -3.77 0.01
C THR A 212 -5.36 -2.41 -0.17
N PHE A 213 -5.41 -1.58 0.87
CA PHE A 213 -4.68 -0.32 0.97
C PHE A 213 -3.46 -0.49 1.87
N VAL A 214 -2.29 -0.12 1.36
CA VAL A 214 -1.02 -0.26 2.07
C VAL A 214 -0.36 1.11 2.18
N ASP A 215 -0.23 1.59 3.42
CA ASP A 215 0.62 2.73 3.78
C ASP A 215 1.94 2.19 4.31
N LEU A 216 2.97 2.23 3.47
CA LEU A 216 4.29 1.70 3.82
C LEU A 216 5.04 2.67 4.74
N ALA A 217 6.00 2.13 5.49
CA ALA A 217 6.98 2.92 6.23
C ALA A 217 7.85 3.79 5.29
N GLY A 218 8.61 4.71 5.88
CA GLY A 218 9.61 5.52 5.16
C GLY A 218 10.65 4.66 4.44
N SER A 219 10.92 4.97 3.16
CA SER A 219 11.90 4.26 2.33
C SER A 219 13.31 4.89 2.35
N GLU A 220 13.48 5.99 3.08
CA GLU A 220 14.77 6.63 3.25
C GLU A 220 15.78 5.68 3.89
N ARG A 221 17.01 5.71 3.38
CA ARG A 221 18.12 5.01 4.03
C ARG A 221 18.50 5.80 5.27
N LEU A 222 18.72 5.10 6.38
CA LEU A 222 19.46 5.70 7.48
C LEU A 222 20.84 6.06 6.93
N LYS A 223 21.13 7.35 6.85
CA LYS A 223 22.52 7.79 6.90
C LYS A 223 23.04 7.24 8.22
N GLU A 224 24.13 6.48 8.16
CA GLU A 224 24.76 5.90 9.33
C GLU A 224 24.74 6.93 10.45
N VAL A 225 24.08 6.57 11.56
CA VAL A 225 24.16 7.32 12.82
C VAL A 225 25.55 7.06 13.36
N GLU A 226 26.58 7.50 12.63
CA GLU A 226 27.98 7.35 13.01
C GLU A 226 28.39 8.41 14.02
N ASN A 227 27.59 9.45 14.20
CA ASN A 227 27.90 10.51 15.15
C ASN A 227 26.62 10.96 15.85
N GLU A 228 26.21 10.20 16.87
CA GLU A 228 25.81 10.75 18.18
C GLU A 228 25.38 9.62 19.12
N LYS A 229 26.31 9.25 19.99
CA LYS A 229 26.11 8.77 21.37
C LYS A 229 24.95 7.77 21.60
N ALA A 230 25.31 6.49 21.62
CA ALA A 230 25.12 5.60 22.77
C ALA A 230 23.79 5.63 23.54
N ASN A 231 22.63 5.86 22.90
CA ASN A 231 21.33 5.73 23.58
C ASN A 231 20.35 4.88 22.76
N SER A 232 20.26 3.64 23.19
CA SER A 232 19.29 2.58 22.89
C SER A 232 19.57 1.67 21.68
N THR A 233 20.22 0.53 21.98
CA THR A 233 20.29 -0.68 21.15
C THR A 233 18.92 -1.12 20.59
N LYS A 234 17.82 -0.74 21.27
CA LYS A 234 16.43 -1.00 20.86
C LYS A 234 16.04 -0.19 19.62
N ILE A 235 16.32 1.12 19.57
CA ILE A 235 16.03 1.96 18.40
C ILE A 235 16.90 1.51 17.22
N PHE A 236 18.17 1.19 17.43
CA PHE A 236 19.03 0.69 16.35
C PHE A 236 18.53 -0.64 15.76
N LYS A 237 18.14 -1.60 16.61
CA LYS A 237 17.52 -2.88 16.15
C LYS A 237 16.20 -2.65 15.42
N GLU A 238 15.30 -1.83 15.97
CA GLU A 238 14.02 -1.46 15.36
C GLU A 238 14.21 -0.83 13.98
N THR A 239 15.14 0.13 13.87
CA THR A 239 15.38 0.87 12.62
C THR A 239 16.08 -0.01 11.56
N THR A 240 16.84 -1.03 11.99
CA THR A 240 17.39 -2.07 11.10
C THR A 240 16.27 -2.98 10.56
N THR A 241 15.29 -3.36 11.40
CA THR A 241 14.17 -4.23 11.00
C THR A 241 13.20 -3.55 10.02
N ILE A 242 12.94 -2.26 10.16
CA ILE A 242 12.02 -1.55 9.24
C ILE A 242 12.59 -1.49 7.84
N ASN A 243 13.88 -1.15 7.74
CA ASN A 243 14.60 -1.19 6.48
C ASN A 243 14.68 -2.61 5.90
N LYS A 244 14.71 -3.66 6.74
CA LYS A 244 14.67 -5.05 6.26
C LYS A 244 13.42 -5.33 5.41
N SER A 245 12.24 -4.94 5.88
CA SER A 245 10.99 -5.18 5.12
C SER A 245 10.95 -4.47 3.77
N LEU A 246 11.40 -3.21 3.69
CA LEU A 246 11.46 -2.44 2.44
C LEU A 246 12.63 -2.86 1.54
N MET A 247 13.75 -3.29 2.12
CA MET A 247 14.86 -3.89 1.38
C MET A 247 14.42 -5.19 0.72
N ASN A 248 13.74 -6.07 1.45
CA ASN A 248 13.19 -7.31 0.92
C ASN A 248 12.13 -7.04 -0.16
N LEU A 249 11.30 -6.01 0.01
CA LEU A 249 10.39 -5.55 -1.04
C LEU A 249 11.16 -5.18 -2.32
N GLY A 250 12.26 -4.44 -2.20
CA GLY A 250 13.15 -4.12 -3.33
C GLY A 250 13.78 -5.37 -3.97
N ILE A 251 14.20 -6.35 -3.16
CA ILE A 251 14.74 -7.64 -3.66
C ILE A 251 13.68 -8.40 -4.44
N VAL A 252 12.47 -8.56 -3.89
CA VAL A 252 11.34 -9.23 -4.55
C VAL A 252 11.04 -8.57 -5.89
N VAL A 253 10.97 -7.23 -5.93
CA VAL A 253 10.74 -6.47 -7.17
C VAL A 253 11.83 -6.73 -8.21
N ASN A 254 13.11 -6.68 -7.82
CA ASN A 254 14.22 -6.95 -8.73
C ASN A 254 14.21 -8.40 -9.25
N CYS A 255 13.91 -9.38 -8.39
CA CYS A 255 13.81 -10.79 -8.79
C CYS A 255 12.69 -11.00 -9.82
N LEU A 256 11.53 -10.36 -9.61
CA LEU A 256 10.39 -10.43 -10.51
C LEU A 256 10.65 -9.72 -11.84
N GLU A 257 11.35 -8.58 -11.82
CA GLU A 257 11.76 -7.84 -13.03
C GLU A 257 12.65 -8.69 -13.93
N GLN A 258 13.66 -9.37 -13.36
CA GLN A 258 14.64 -10.13 -14.12
C GLN A 258 14.05 -11.39 -14.78
N ARG A 259 12.89 -11.89 -14.32
CA ARG A 259 12.19 -13.10 -14.81
C ARG A 259 13.05 -14.38 -14.88
N ALA A 260 14.28 -14.33 -14.36
CA ALA A 260 15.28 -15.39 -14.42
C ALA A 260 15.39 -16.13 -13.08
N ALA A 261 14.88 -15.55 -12.00
CA ALA A 261 14.94 -16.16 -10.68
C ALA A 261 13.92 -17.31 -10.60
N ARG A 262 14.42 -18.54 -10.36
CA ARG A 262 13.59 -19.74 -10.12
C ARG A 262 12.78 -19.62 -8.81
N HIS A 263 13.24 -18.80 -7.87
CA HIS A 263 12.61 -18.58 -6.58
C HIS A 263 12.61 -17.08 -6.25
N VAL A 264 11.46 -16.58 -5.79
CA VAL A 264 11.30 -15.20 -5.33
C VAL A 264 11.16 -15.22 -3.80
N PRO A 265 11.99 -14.48 -3.05
CA PRO A 265 12.10 -14.61 -1.60
C PRO A 265 11.00 -13.85 -0.84
N TYR A 266 9.72 -14.13 -1.13
CA TYR A 266 8.60 -13.47 -0.44
C TYR A 266 8.60 -13.71 1.07
N ARG A 267 9.16 -14.83 1.55
CA ARG A 267 9.12 -15.24 2.96
C ARG A 267 10.15 -14.52 3.84
N ASP A 268 11.06 -13.74 3.25
CA ASP A 268 12.14 -13.08 3.99
C ASP A 268 11.66 -11.91 4.86
N SER A 269 10.45 -11.39 4.59
CA SER A 269 9.71 -10.50 5.49
C SER A 269 8.21 -10.82 5.50
N LYS A 270 7.55 -10.53 6.62
CA LYS A 270 6.08 -10.64 6.73
C LYS A 270 5.37 -9.73 5.73
N LEU A 271 5.92 -8.54 5.47
CA LEU A 271 5.38 -7.62 4.48
C LEU A 271 5.40 -8.23 3.08
N THR A 272 6.55 -8.71 2.61
CA THR A 272 6.65 -9.31 1.27
C THR A 272 5.84 -10.58 1.15
N PHE A 273 5.67 -11.34 2.24
CA PHE A 273 4.84 -12.53 2.22
C PHE A 273 3.36 -12.16 2.12
N LEU A 274 2.89 -11.19 2.90
CA LEU A 274 1.52 -10.68 2.81
C LEU A 274 1.21 -10.08 1.43
N LEU A 275 2.19 -9.41 0.81
CA LEU A 275 2.05 -8.77 -0.51
C LEU A 275 2.37 -9.68 -1.69
N LYS A 276 2.56 -10.98 -1.47
CA LYS A 276 2.88 -11.96 -2.51
C LYS A 276 1.85 -11.92 -3.65
N ASP A 277 0.57 -11.79 -3.32
CA ASP A 277 -0.52 -11.74 -4.31
C ASP A 277 -0.46 -10.45 -5.15
N SER A 278 -0.07 -9.35 -4.50
CA SER A 278 0.03 -8.02 -5.08
C SER A 278 1.25 -7.87 -6.00
N LEU A 279 2.29 -8.67 -5.80
CA LEU A 279 3.58 -8.58 -6.49
C LEU A 279 3.86 -9.85 -7.27
N GLY A 280 3.46 -9.89 -8.54
CA GLY A 280 3.62 -11.06 -9.41
C GLY A 280 2.49 -12.09 -9.33
N GLY A 281 1.44 -11.82 -8.54
CA GLY A 281 0.34 -12.75 -8.28
C GLY A 281 -1.01 -12.34 -8.88
N ASN A 282 -2.08 -12.85 -8.26
CA ASN A 282 -3.48 -12.60 -8.62
C ASN A 282 -3.99 -11.30 -7.97
N SER A 283 -3.53 -10.16 -8.47
CA SER A 283 -4.02 -8.84 -8.06
C SER A 283 -3.68 -7.78 -9.11
N LYS A 284 -4.55 -6.80 -9.29
CA LYS A 284 -4.20 -5.55 -9.97
C LYS A 284 -3.52 -4.61 -8.97
N LEU A 285 -2.39 -4.05 -9.36
CA LEU A 285 -1.58 -3.21 -8.48
C LEU A 285 -1.64 -1.75 -8.92
N CYS A 286 -2.00 -0.88 -8.01
CA CYS A 286 -1.83 0.56 -8.09
C CYS A 286 -0.73 0.97 -7.12
N ILE A 287 0.30 1.67 -7.59
CA ILE A 287 1.33 2.22 -6.72
C ILE A 287 1.41 3.73 -6.87
N ILE A 288 1.34 4.43 -5.75
CA ILE A 288 1.47 5.87 -5.63
C ILE A 288 2.84 6.16 -5.02
N GLY A 289 3.77 6.62 -5.86
CA GLY A 289 5.05 7.14 -5.42
C GLY A 289 4.90 8.57 -4.91
N ASN A 290 4.90 8.72 -3.60
CA ASN A 290 4.89 10.00 -2.91
C ASN A 290 6.31 10.54 -2.81
N ILE A 291 6.58 11.69 -3.45
CA ILE A 291 7.89 12.32 -3.46
C ILE A 291 7.87 13.72 -2.83
N SER A 292 9.04 14.16 -2.37
CA SER A 292 9.26 15.49 -1.82
C SER A 292 10.27 16.25 -2.65
N LEU A 293 9.98 17.51 -2.97
CA LEU A 293 10.86 18.32 -3.82
C LEU A 293 12.20 18.69 -3.17
N CYS A 294 12.35 18.51 -1.85
CA CYS A 294 13.53 18.93 -1.12
C CYS A 294 14.65 17.88 -1.01
N ASN A 295 14.38 16.61 -1.31
CA ASN A 295 15.35 15.53 -1.12
C ASN A 295 15.50 14.70 -2.42
N GLN A 296 16.52 15.05 -3.21
CA GLN A 296 16.76 14.44 -4.51
C GLN A 296 17.16 12.96 -4.44
N PRO A 297 18.05 12.51 -3.52
CA PRO A 297 18.39 11.09 -3.41
C PRO A 297 17.17 10.19 -3.16
N ASP A 298 16.32 10.55 -2.20
CA ASP A 298 15.16 9.73 -1.84
C ASP A 298 14.04 9.81 -2.89
N THR A 299 13.87 10.97 -3.52
CA THR A 299 13.01 11.13 -4.69
C THR A 299 13.48 10.22 -5.83
N THR A 300 14.79 10.21 -6.11
CA THR A 300 15.39 9.36 -7.14
C THR A 300 15.15 7.88 -6.83
N ASN A 301 15.35 7.45 -5.59
CA ASN A 301 15.07 6.08 -5.17
C ASN A 301 13.60 5.70 -5.38
N THR A 302 12.69 6.60 -5.01
CA THR A 302 11.24 6.40 -5.19
C THR A 302 10.89 6.25 -6.67
N LEU A 303 11.40 7.13 -7.53
CA LEU A 303 11.12 7.09 -8.97
C LEU A 303 11.74 5.86 -9.64
N GLN A 304 12.96 5.48 -9.27
CA GLN A 304 13.57 4.24 -9.76
C GLN A 304 12.77 3.00 -9.34
N PHE A 305 12.21 2.99 -8.13
CA PHE A 305 11.35 1.91 -7.68
C PHE A 305 10.07 1.81 -8.53
N LEU A 306 9.45 2.95 -8.87
CA LEU A 306 8.29 2.98 -9.78
C LEU A 306 8.64 2.46 -11.18
N GLU A 307 9.81 2.80 -11.73
CA GLU A 307 10.25 2.27 -13.02
C GLU A 307 10.36 0.74 -12.98
N ARG A 308 10.98 0.19 -11.93
CA ARG A 308 11.18 -1.27 -11.80
C ARG A 308 9.89 -2.03 -11.56
N ILE A 309 9.04 -1.54 -10.65
CA ILE A 309 7.80 -2.25 -10.32
C ILE A 309 6.85 -2.31 -11.52
N LYS A 310 6.89 -1.32 -12.42
CA LYS A 310 6.09 -1.31 -13.66
C LYS A 310 6.48 -2.46 -14.61
N LEU A 311 7.73 -2.93 -14.55
CA LEU A 311 8.26 -3.99 -15.42
C LEU A 311 7.89 -5.42 -14.97
N ILE A 312 7.41 -5.57 -13.73
CA ILE A 312 6.86 -6.82 -13.20
C ILE A 312 5.60 -7.20 -13.99
N THR A 313 5.11 -8.43 -13.88
CA THR A 313 3.83 -8.85 -14.48
C THR A 313 2.96 -9.50 -13.43
N ASN A 314 1.75 -8.99 -13.24
CA ASN A 314 0.70 -9.62 -12.43
C ASN A 314 -0.29 -10.35 -13.35
N ASN A 315 -0.89 -11.41 -12.82
CA ASN A 315 -1.86 -12.25 -13.52
C ASN A 315 -3.20 -12.26 -12.76
N PRO A 316 -3.92 -11.12 -12.71
CA PRO A 316 -5.20 -11.03 -12.01
C PRO A 316 -6.27 -11.88 -12.72
N THR A 317 -7.06 -12.60 -11.94
CA THR A 317 -8.20 -13.41 -12.39
C THR A 317 -9.45 -13.02 -11.61
N VAL A 318 -10.62 -13.18 -12.21
CA VAL A 318 -11.90 -13.01 -11.51
C VAL A 318 -12.07 -14.16 -10.50
N ASN A 319 -12.34 -13.83 -9.24
CA ASN A 319 -12.52 -14.82 -8.19
C ASN A 319 -14.02 -15.16 -8.01
N TYR A 320 -14.32 -16.45 -7.94
CA TYR A 320 -15.66 -17.03 -7.89
C TYR A 320 -15.74 -18.11 -6.79
#